data_AF-A0A1R4L156-F1
#
_entry.id   AF-A0A1R4L156-F1
#
_cell.length_a   1.000
_cell.length_b   1.000
_cell.length_c   1.000
_cell.angle_alpha   90.00
_cell.angle_beta   90.00
_cell.angle_gamma   90.00
#
_symmetry.space_group_name_H-M   'P 1'
#
loop_
_entity.id
_entity.type
_entity.pdbx_description
1 polymer ?
#
loop_
_entity_poly.entity_id
_entity_poly.type
_entity_poly.pdbx_seq_one_letter_code
_entity_poly.pdbx_strand_id
1 'polypeptide(L)'
;MNSVDREDIPSAYTIKNIFDEAPVDCFVGSTWTLPGGNHRGSITFNASGTLCADGAVRAIVWSVYDNKNDNVQPEFQFKKIYAGETPKNVTTGYRLDLSYTDGESLVMRMPIPLDEGSGNLVFNFSRVED
;
A
#
# COMPACT_ATOMS: atom_id res chain seq x y z
N MET A 1 -6.27 4.74 -6.31
CA MET A 1 -6.88 3.90 -5.26
C MET A 1 -8.28 4.39 -5.01
N ASN A 2 -9.26 3.52 -5.14
CA ASN A 2 -10.69 3.89 -5.13
C ASN A 2 -11.26 3.86 -3.72
N SER A 3 -10.94 2.82 -2.94
CA SER A 3 -11.42 2.65 -1.57
C SER A 3 -10.45 1.85 -0.72
N VAL A 4 -10.65 1.94 0.60
CA VAL A 4 -10.06 1.01 1.57
C VAL A 4 -11.19 0.47 2.44
N ASP A 5 -11.43 -0.84 2.39
CA ASP A 5 -12.45 -1.51 3.19
C ASP A 5 -11.83 -2.18 4.43
N ARG A 6 -12.64 -2.38 5.47
CA ARG A 6 -12.25 -3.10 6.69
C ARG A 6 -12.86 -4.50 6.67
N GLU A 7 -12.02 -5.52 6.71
CA GLU A 7 -12.41 -6.93 6.79
C GLU A 7 -12.01 -7.47 8.16
N ASP A 8 -12.95 -7.98 8.94
CA ASP A 8 -12.73 -8.52 10.28
C ASP A 8 -12.05 -7.56 11.28
N ILE A 9 -12.18 -6.24 11.06
CA ILE A 9 -11.71 -5.20 11.99
C ILE A 9 -12.92 -4.59 12.70
N PRO A 10 -13.00 -4.66 14.04
CA PRO A 10 -14.06 -4.02 14.81
C PRO A 10 -14.17 -2.52 14.49
N SER A 11 -15.39 -2.00 14.37
CA SER A 11 -15.63 -0.59 14.04
C SER A 11 -15.01 0.38 15.05
N ALA A 12 -14.95 -0.01 16.33
CA ALA A 12 -14.31 0.76 17.40
C ALA A 12 -12.77 0.73 17.34
N TYR A 13 -12.16 -0.19 16.59
CA TYR A 13 -10.71 -0.28 16.47
C TYR A 13 -10.19 0.90 15.65
N THR A 14 -9.24 1.63 16.22
CA THR A 14 -8.68 2.85 15.61
C THR A 14 -7.34 2.57 14.98
N ILE A 15 -7.28 2.66 13.65
CA ILE A 15 -6.05 2.61 12.87
C ILE A 15 -5.59 4.04 12.65
N LYS A 16 -4.58 4.48 13.41
CA LYS A 16 -4.13 5.88 13.37
C LYS A 16 -3.45 6.23 12.06
N ASN A 17 -2.45 5.44 11.69
CA ASN A 17 -1.65 5.63 10.48
C ASN A 17 -1.38 4.28 9.84
N ILE A 18 -1.20 4.30 8.51
CA ILE A 18 -0.65 3.17 7.76
C ILE A 18 0.68 3.58 7.14
N PHE A 19 1.52 2.56 6.92
CA PHE A 19 2.87 2.72 6.35
C PHE A 19 3.73 3.78 7.06
N ASP A 20 3.55 3.97 8.37
CA ASP A 20 4.22 5.01 9.17
C ASP A 20 4.24 6.39 8.50
N GLU A 21 3.15 6.76 7.84
CA GLU A 21 3.10 7.98 7.02
C GLU A 21 1.87 8.83 7.32
N ALA A 22 0.67 8.27 7.09
CA ALA A 22 -0.56 9.06 7.18
C ALA A 22 -1.77 8.19 7.56
N PRO A 23 -2.89 8.81 7.96
CA PRO A 23 -4.18 8.11 8.09
C PRO A 23 -4.59 7.41 6.79
N VAL A 24 -5.37 6.34 6.91
CA VAL A 24 -5.87 5.53 5.78
C VAL A 24 -6.54 6.41 4.72
N ASP A 25 -7.34 7.38 5.15
CA ASP A 25 -8.11 8.27 4.27
C ASP A 25 -7.22 9.11 3.35
N CYS A 26 -5.98 9.42 3.75
CA CYS A 26 -5.06 10.16 2.90
C CYS A 26 -4.61 9.38 1.67
N PHE A 27 -4.69 8.04 1.72
CA PHE A 27 -4.34 7.20 0.59
C PHE A 27 -5.53 7.04 -0.37
N VAL A 28 -6.78 7.20 0.09
CA VAL A 28 -7.95 7.11 -0.80
C VAL A 28 -7.85 8.22 -1.86
N GLY A 29 -8.03 7.86 -3.13
CA GLY A 29 -7.81 8.74 -4.28
C GLY A 29 -6.34 8.86 -4.74
N SER A 30 -5.37 8.30 -4.02
CA SER A 30 -3.95 8.32 -4.44
C SER A 30 -3.72 7.53 -5.74
N THR A 31 -2.75 7.97 -6.54
CA THR A 31 -2.31 7.26 -7.75
C THR A 31 -1.00 6.54 -7.48
N TRP A 32 -0.95 5.24 -7.77
CA TRP A 32 0.23 4.40 -7.57
C TRP A 32 0.84 4.05 -8.93
N THR A 33 2.01 4.60 -9.22
CA THR A 33 2.74 4.38 -10.48
C THR A 33 3.76 3.26 -10.27
N LEU A 34 3.50 2.10 -10.88
CA LEU A 34 4.25 0.86 -10.69
C LEU A 34 4.84 0.34 -12.02
N PRO A 35 5.84 1.01 -12.61
CA PRO A 35 6.40 0.61 -13.90
C PRO A 35 7.19 -0.69 -13.79
N GLY A 36 7.08 -1.54 -14.82
CA GLY A 36 7.85 -2.78 -14.92
C GLY A 36 9.35 -2.55 -15.03
N GLY A 37 10.16 -3.49 -14.52
CA GLY A 37 11.56 -3.65 -14.90
C GLY A 37 12.63 -2.95 -14.05
N ASN A 38 12.28 -2.03 -13.15
CA ASN A 38 13.29 -1.29 -12.34
C ASN A 38 12.99 -1.20 -10.84
N HIS A 39 11.94 -1.88 -10.37
CA HIS A 39 11.49 -1.85 -8.97
C HIS A 39 11.25 -0.45 -8.41
N ARG A 40 11.19 0.61 -9.23
CA ARG A 40 11.01 2.00 -8.78
C ARG A 40 9.61 2.44 -9.15
N GLY A 41 8.93 3.10 -8.23
CA GLY A 41 7.59 3.63 -8.44
C GLY A 41 7.35 4.85 -7.59
N SER A 42 6.10 5.30 -7.58
CA SER A 42 5.67 6.42 -6.75
C SER A 42 4.23 6.29 -6.30
N ILE A 43 3.92 6.92 -5.17
CA ILE A 43 2.55 7.16 -4.69
C ILE A 43 2.32 8.67 -4.71
N THR A 44 1.35 9.12 -5.51
CA THR A 44 0.91 10.51 -5.52
C THR A 44 -0.36 10.63 -4.69
N PHE A 45 -0.31 11.45 -3.64
CA PHE A 45 -1.45 11.69 -2.75
C PHE A 45 -2.32 12.80 -3.32
N ASN A 46 -3.63 12.54 -3.44
CA ASN A 46 -4.60 13.50 -4.00
C ASN A 46 -5.71 13.88 -2.99
N ALA A 47 -5.57 13.43 -1.74
CA ALA A 47 -6.54 13.69 -0.69
C ALA A 47 -6.25 15.06 -0.05
N SER A 48 -7.29 15.91 0.04
CA SER A 48 -7.22 17.18 0.75
C SER A 48 -7.64 17.02 2.22
N GLY A 49 -6.84 17.50 3.16
CA GLY A 49 -7.17 17.50 4.58
C GLY A 49 -6.00 17.92 5.47
N THR A 50 -6.25 18.25 6.74
CA THR A 50 -5.20 18.73 7.66
C THR A 50 -4.06 17.73 7.87
N LEU A 51 -4.35 16.43 7.72
CA LEU A 51 -3.38 15.34 7.91
C LEU A 51 -2.86 14.75 6.59
N CYS A 52 -3.36 15.23 5.44
CA CYS A 52 -2.99 14.74 4.13
C CYS A 52 -2.17 15.79 3.39
N ALA A 53 -1.08 15.37 2.74
CA ALA A 53 -0.27 16.25 1.93
C ALA A 53 -0.69 16.13 0.47
N ASP A 54 -1.73 16.89 0.08
CA ASP A 54 -2.21 16.91 -1.30
C ASP A 54 -1.10 17.30 -2.29
N GLY A 55 -1.01 16.58 -3.41
CA GLY A 55 0.03 16.70 -4.41
C GLY A 55 1.40 16.15 -3.98
N ALA A 56 1.56 15.63 -2.76
CA ALA A 56 2.81 15.03 -2.33
C ALA A 56 3.09 13.74 -3.11
N VAL A 57 4.37 13.53 -3.43
CA VAL A 57 4.83 12.33 -4.14
C VAL A 57 5.80 11.56 -3.25
N ARG A 58 5.46 10.31 -2.95
CA ARG A 58 6.33 9.37 -2.25
C ARG A 58 7.02 8.46 -3.25
N ALA A 59 8.32 8.65 -3.42
CA ALA A 59 9.14 7.69 -4.14
C ALA A 59 9.18 6.35 -3.39
N ILE A 60 9.00 5.25 -4.11
CA ILE A 60 9.05 3.91 -3.56
C ILE A 60 9.98 3.01 -4.39
N VAL A 61 10.51 1.98 -3.73
CA VAL A 61 11.02 0.78 -4.41
C VAL A 61 10.09 -0.37 -4.09
N TRP A 62 9.61 -1.10 -5.10
CA TRP A 62 8.59 -2.12 -4.97
C TRP A 62 8.94 -3.40 -5.75
N SER A 63 8.38 -4.52 -5.29
CA SER A 63 8.42 -5.80 -6.00
C SER A 63 7.25 -6.67 -5.59
N VAL A 64 7.00 -7.73 -6.36
CA VAL A 64 6.12 -8.82 -5.95
C VAL A 64 7.02 -9.94 -5.42
N TYR A 65 6.80 -10.34 -4.17
CA TYR A 65 7.40 -11.51 -3.58
C TYR A 65 6.47 -12.69 -3.81
N ASP A 66 6.87 -13.59 -4.70
CA ASP A 66 6.14 -14.82 -5.01
C ASP A 66 6.94 -16.01 -4.47
N ASN A 67 6.56 -16.51 -3.29
CA ASN A 67 7.15 -17.72 -2.72
C ASN A 67 6.38 -18.95 -3.19
N LYS A 68 6.70 -19.39 -4.41
CA LYS A 68 6.11 -20.56 -5.07
C LYS A 68 6.23 -21.87 -4.29
N ASN A 69 7.06 -21.92 -3.25
CA ASN A 69 7.29 -23.15 -2.47
C ASN A 69 6.30 -23.33 -1.31
N ASP A 70 5.64 -22.28 -0.83
CA ASP A 70 4.89 -22.31 0.43
C ASP A 70 3.35 -22.23 0.27
N ASN A 71 2.82 -22.29 -0.97
CA ASN A 71 1.38 -22.07 -1.26
C ASN A 71 0.83 -20.75 -0.68
N VAL A 72 1.70 -19.77 -0.42
CA VAL A 72 1.32 -18.45 0.09
C VAL A 72 0.94 -17.56 -1.09
N GLN A 73 -0.05 -16.70 -0.89
CA GLN A 73 -0.40 -15.69 -1.89
C GLN A 73 0.83 -14.80 -2.18
N PRO A 74 1.04 -14.37 -3.44
CA PRO A 74 2.08 -13.41 -3.73
C PRO A 74 1.89 -12.15 -2.88
N GLU A 75 2.97 -11.55 -2.41
CA GLU A 75 2.92 -10.31 -1.62
C GLU A 75 3.43 -9.14 -2.47
N PHE A 76 2.66 -8.06 -2.54
CA PHE A 76 3.20 -6.77 -2.95
C PHE A 76 4.02 -6.20 -1.80
N GLN A 77 5.29 -5.90 -2.05
CA GLN A 77 6.15 -5.29 -1.04
C GLN A 77 6.79 -4.01 -1.56
N PHE A 78 6.92 -3.03 -0.67
CA PHE A 78 7.58 -1.77 -1.02
C PHE A 78 8.34 -1.14 0.14
N LYS A 79 9.27 -0.27 -0.21
CA LYS A 79 10.02 0.61 0.68
C LYS A 79 9.82 2.05 0.25
N LYS A 80 9.59 2.93 1.22
CA LYS A 80 9.62 4.39 1.00
C LYS A 80 11.06 4.85 0.82
N ILE A 81 11.32 5.68 -0.18
CA ILE A 81 12.65 6.27 -0.41
C ILE A 81 12.60 7.74 -0.04
N TYR A 82 13.35 8.12 0.99
CA TYR A 82 13.45 9.52 1.40
C TYR A 82 14.55 10.24 0.60
N ALA A 83 14.46 11.57 0.55
CA ALA A 83 15.43 12.40 -0.14
C ALA A 83 16.85 12.15 0.40
N GLY A 84 17.79 11.88 -0.50
CA GLY A 84 19.18 11.58 -0.14
C GLY A 84 19.45 10.13 0.29
N GLU A 85 18.42 9.27 0.38
CA GLU A 85 18.61 7.86 0.72
C GLU A 85 18.79 6.97 -0.51
N THR A 86 19.55 5.89 -0.33
CA THR A 86 19.65 4.81 -1.32
C THR A 86 18.80 3.62 -0.86
N PRO A 87 18.14 2.88 -1.76
CA PRO A 87 17.24 1.78 -1.38
C PRO A 87 17.89 0.71 -0.50
N LYS A 88 19.20 0.47 -0.65
CA LYS A 88 19.98 -0.47 0.16
C LYS A 88 20.10 -0.07 1.64
N ASN A 89 19.98 1.23 1.94
CA ASN A 89 20.06 1.75 3.30
C ASN A 89 18.70 1.82 3.99
N VAL A 90 17.61 1.63 3.23
CA VAL A 90 16.24 1.63 3.78
C VAL A 90 15.95 0.26 4.40
N THR A 91 15.83 0.23 5.72
CA THR A 91 15.62 -1.00 6.51
C THR A 91 14.14 -1.30 6.76
N THR A 92 13.26 -0.30 6.68
CA THR A 92 11.81 -0.47 6.84
C THR A 92 11.14 -0.70 5.50
N GLY A 93 10.23 -1.67 5.44
CA GLY A 93 9.39 -1.94 4.28
C GLY A 93 8.03 -2.46 4.71
N TYR A 94 7.11 -2.49 3.77
CA TYR A 94 5.72 -2.90 3.99
C TYR A 94 5.38 -4.02 3.02
N ARG A 95 4.51 -4.93 3.46
CA ARG A 95 3.99 -6.03 2.67
C ARG A 95 2.47 -6.05 2.72
N LEU A 96 1.87 -6.38 1.59
CA LEU A 96 0.45 -6.58 1.43
C LEU A 96 0.25 -7.84 0.61
N ASP A 97 -0.75 -8.63 0.95
CA ASP A 97 -1.14 -9.78 0.13
C ASP A 97 -1.73 -9.28 -1.18
N LEU A 98 -1.18 -9.74 -2.30
CA LEU A 98 -1.69 -9.48 -3.63
C LEU A 98 -2.81 -10.46 -3.93
N SER A 99 -4.03 -10.09 -3.52
CA SER A 99 -5.17 -10.98 -3.60
C SER A 99 -5.79 -11.08 -5.00
N TYR A 100 -5.72 -10.01 -5.80
CA TYR A 100 -6.27 -10.01 -7.15
C TYR A 100 -5.58 -8.97 -8.04
N THR A 101 -5.36 -9.32 -9.30
CA THR A 101 -5.02 -8.38 -10.37
C THR A 101 -5.36 -8.97 -11.74
N ASP A 102 -5.95 -8.17 -12.63
CA ASP A 102 -6.26 -8.56 -14.02
C ASP A 102 -5.73 -7.55 -15.06
N GLY A 103 -4.95 -6.55 -14.61
CA GLY A 103 -4.46 -5.45 -15.43
C GLY A 103 -5.34 -4.20 -15.39
N GLU A 104 -6.61 -4.32 -15.00
CA GLU A 104 -7.53 -3.18 -14.87
C GLU A 104 -7.91 -2.92 -13.41
N SER A 105 -8.04 -3.97 -12.62
CA SER A 105 -8.31 -3.93 -11.20
C SER A 105 -7.16 -4.53 -10.42
N LEU A 106 -6.88 -3.99 -9.23
CA LEU A 106 -5.89 -4.50 -8.30
C LEU A 106 -6.49 -4.47 -6.89
N VAL A 107 -6.39 -5.59 -6.17
CA VAL A 107 -6.81 -5.71 -4.77
C VAL A 107 -5.64 -6.19 -3.94
N MET A 108 -5.28 -5.41 -2.93
CA MET A 108 -4.22 -5.73 -1.97
C MET A 108 -4.79 -5.76 -0.56
N ARG A 109 -4.32 -6.67 0.30
CA ARG A 109 -4.73 -6.74 1.71
C ARG A 109 -3.55 -6.46 2.63
N MET A 110 -3.74 -5.56 3.58
CA MET A 110 -2.76 -5.34 4.65
C MET A 110 -3.30 -5.95 5.95
N PRO A 111 -2.64 -6.99 6.47
CA PRO A 111 -2.99 -7.56 7.76
C PRO A 111 -2.81 -6.53 8.88
N ILE A 112 -3.84 -6.39 9.71
CA ILE A 112 -3.84 -5.58 10.91
C ILE A 112 -3.88 -6.53 12.11
N PRO A 113 -2.83 -6.57 12.94
CA PRO A 113 -2.89 -7.33 14.19
C PRO A 113 -3.90 -6.66 15.13
N LEU A 114 -4.81 -7.47 15.66
CA LEU A 114 -5.82 -7.04 16.62
C LEU A 114 -5.51 -7.66 17.99
N ASP A 115 -6.24 -7.24 19.03
CA ASP A 115 -6.09 -7.84 20.36
C ASP A 115 -6.42 -9.34 20.32
N GLU A 116 -7.39 -9.73 19.49
CA GLU A 116 -7.75 -11.12 19.21
C GLU A 116 -7.69 -11.36 17.70
N GLY A 117 -6.66 -12.11 17.26
CA GLY A 117 -6.49 -12.47 15.86
C GLY A 117 -5.97 -11.33 14.97
N SER A 118 -6.50 -11.25 13.77
CA SER A 118 -6.10 -10.28 12.75
C SER A 118 -7.28 -9.96 11.83
N GLY A 119 -7.40 -8.70 11.43
CA GLY A 119 -8.26 -8.29 10.33
C GLY A 119 -7.43 -7.75 9.17
N ASN A 120 -8.07 -7.25 8.12
CA ASN A 120 -7.40 -6.68 6.97
C ASN A 120 -7.95 -5.30 6.61
N LEU A 121 -7.06 -4.41 6.21
CA LEU A 121 -7.41 -3.31 5.33
C LEU A 121 -7.33 -3.80 3.89
N VAL A 122 -8.41 -3.67 3.13
CA VAL A 122 -8.52 -4.13 1.74
C VAL A 122 -8.48 -2.92 0.82
N PHE A 123 -7.42 -2.82 0.03
CA PHE A 123 -7.12 -1.67 -0.82
C PHE A 123 -7.58 -2.00 -2.23
N ASN A 124 -8.54 -1.24 -2.75
CA ASN A 124 -9.12 -1.45 -4.07
C ASN A 124 -8.63 -0.39 -5.05
N PHE A 125 -8.09 -0.83 -6.18
CA PHE A 125 -7.56 0.03 -7.23
C PHE A 125 -8.22 -0.30 -8.56
N SER A 126 -8.45 0.74 -9.35
CA SER A 126 -8.59 0.63 -10.79
C SER A 126 -7.37 1.27 -11.43
N ARG A 127 -7.03 0.77 -12.62
CA ARG A 127 -6.05 1.38 -13.49
C ARG A 127 -6.46 2.82 -13.79
N VAL A 128 -5.48 3.71 -13.80
CA VAL A 128 -5.64 5.07 -14.31
C VAL A 128 -5.24 5.01 -15.78
N GLU A 129 -6.16 5.39 -16.67
CA GLU A 129 -5.83 5.57 -18.09
C GLU A 129 -4.93 6.80 -18.24
N ASP A 130 -3.91 6.71 -19.10
CA ASP A 130 -3.04 7.83 -19.49
C ASP A 130 -3.72 8.74 -20.52
#